data_AF-A0A9E1YLV4-F1
#
_entry.id   AF-A0A9E1YLV4-F1
#
_cell.length_a   1.000
_cell.length_b   1.000
_cell.length_c   1.000
_cell.angle_alpha   90.00
_cell.angle_beta   90.00
_cell.angle_gamma   90.00
#
_symmetry.space_group_name_H-M   'P 1'
#
loop_
_entity.id
_entity.type
_entity.pdbx_description
1 polymer ?
#
loop_
_entity_poly.entity_id
_entity_poly.type
_entity_poly.pdbx_seq_one_letter_code
_entity_poly.pdbx_strand_id
1 'polypeptide(L)'
;MNKNKYSTNELKYLKQALGHDSRGSTSHTFVSDLEKESLKLFGSKFCVAQNSGTSTLHSALLAVGVSNGDEVISPAFSVIMNTAVTLHCGAIPV
;
A
#
# COMPACT_ATOMS: atom_id res chain seq x y z
N MET A 1 21.84 0.64 -10.48
CA MET A 1 20.77 1.41 -9.81
C MET A 1 20.37 2.55 -10.74
N ASN A 2 19.07 2.69 -11.09
CA ASN A 2 18.62 3.72 -12.03
C ASN A 2 18.86 5.12 -11.43
N LYS A 3 19.78 5.88 -12.03
CA LYS A 3 20.19 7.21 -11.53
C LYS A 3 19.05 8.25 -11.60
N ASN A 4 18.02 8.00 -12.42
CA ASN A 4 16.88 8.89 -12.62
C ASN A 4 15.63 8.50 -11.81
N LYS A 5 15.76 7.59 -10.83
CA LYS A 5 14.60 7.13 -10.05
C LYS A 5 13.92 8.25 -9.23
N TYR A 6 14.67 9.30 -8.87
CA TYR A 6 14.21 10.40 -8.00
C TYR A 6 14.48 11.79 -8.60
N SER A 7 14.57 11.89 -9.92
CA SER A 7 15.03 13.11 -10.61
C SER A 7 13.92 14.09 -10.98
N THR A 8 12.71 13.93 -10.43
CA THR A 8 11.55 14.75 -10.80
C THR A 8 11.13 15.65 -9.63
N ASN A 9 9.89 15.54 -9.19
CA ASN A 9 9.30 16.37 -8.15
C ASN A 9 9.54 15.84 -6.72
N GLU A 10 10.22 14.70 -6.55
CA GLU A 10 10.38 14.04 -5.26
C GLU A 10 11.05 14.95 -4.22
N LEU A 11 12.16 15.60 -4.58
CA LEU A 11 12.87 16.52 -3.67
C LEU A 11 12.00 17.74 -3.29
N LYS A 12 11.19 18.23 -4.23
CA LYS A 12 10.27 19.34 -4.00
C LYS A 12 9.19 18.94 -2.99
N TYR A 13 8.55 17.78 -3.18
CA TYR A 13 7.51 17.29 -2.28
C TYR A 13 8.07 16.91 -0.91
N LEU A 14 9.27 16.33 -0.85
CA LEU A 14 9.95 16.03 0.41
C LEU A 14 10.20 17.30 1.23
N LYS A 15 10.71 18.37 0.59
CA LYS A 15 10.91 19.68 1.27
C LYS A 15 9.60 20.27 1.78
N GLN A 16 8.51 20.13 1.02
CA GLN A 16 7.19 20.59 1.46
C GLN A 16 6.68 19.79 2.65
N ALA A 17 6.84 18.46 2.63
CA ALA A 17 6.43 17.58 3.73
C ALA A 17 7.25 17.81 5.02
N LEU A 18 8.52 18.19 4.90
CA LEU A 18 9.39 18.53 6.03
C LEU A 18 9.22 19.97 6.54
N GLY A 19 8.62 20.87 5.75
CA GLY A 19 8.38 22.26 6.11
C GLY A 19 7.20 22.47 7.06
N HIS A 20 7.05 23.68 7.61
CA HIS A 20 5.97 24.04 8.54
C HIS A 20 4.58 24.17 7.89
N ASP A 21 4.45 24.11 6.56
CA ASP A 21 3.15 24.01 5.86
C ASP A 21 2.64 22.56 5.90
N SER A 22 2.44 22.03 7.10
CA SER A 22 1.73 20.78 7.29
C SER A 22 0.27 21.00 6.90
N ARG A 23 -0.03 20.66 5.63
CA ARG A 23 -1.41 20.62 5.12
C ARG A 23 -2.26 19.82 6.11
N GLY A 24 -3.36 20.43 6.55
CA GLY A 24 -4.12 20.03 7.74
C GLY A 24 -4.41 18.53 7.86
N SER A 25 -4.49 18.07 9.12
CA SER A 25 -4.45 16.66 9.55
C SER A 25 -5.51 15.72 8.95
N THR A 26 -6.55 16.21 8.27
CA THR A 26 -7.69 15.36 7.86
C THR A 26 -8.20 15.62 6.43
N SER A 27 -7.69 16.62 5.71
CA SER A 27 -8.10 16.92 4.33
C SER A 27 -6.98 17.62 3.57
N HIS A 28 -6.73 17.24 2.32
CA HIS A 28 -5.67 17.76 1.44
C HIS A 28 -4.23 17.40 1.87
N THR A 29 -4.02 16.18 2.36
CA THR A 29 -2.68 15.64 2.65
C THR A 29 -2.03 15.05 1.39
N PHE A 30 -0.70 14.92 1.39
CA PHE A 30 0.04 14.18 0.34
C PHE A 30 -0.49 12.76 0.13
N VAL A 31 -0.98 12.12 1.20
CA VAL A 31 -1.59 10.79 1.13
C VAL A 31 -2.90 10.83 0.33
N SER A 32 -3.79 11.77 0.64
CA SER A 32 -5.06 11.89 -0.09
C SER A 32 -4.87 12.29 -1.56
N ASP A 33 -3.83 13.07 -1.87
CA ASP A 33 -3.49 13.43 -3.24
C ASP A 33 -2.90 12.23 -3.99
N LEU A 34 -2.04 11.43 -3.34
CA LEU A 34 -1.52 10.19 -3.90
C LEU A 34 -2.65 9.19 -4.20
N GLU A 35 -3.60 9.02 -3.29
CA GLU A 35 -4.76 8.15 -3.49
C GLU A 35 -5.62 8.63 -4.68
N LYS A 36 -5.87 9.93 -4.80
CA LYS A 36 -6.62 10.51 -5.93
C LYS A 36 -5.94 10.30 -7.27
N GLU A 37 -4.64 10.51 -7.36
CA GLU A 37 -3.89 10.25 -8.60
C GLU A 37 -3.83 8.75 -8.90
N SER A 38 -3.74 7.90 -7.86
CA SER A 38 -3.77 6.44 -8.01
C SER A 38 -5.11 5.94 -8.57
N LEU A 39 -6.25 6.55 -8.20
CA LEU A 39 -7.55 6.22 -8.79
C LEU A 39 -7.53 6.38 -10.32
N LYS A 40 -6.95 7.48 -10.81
CA LYS A 40 -6.82 7.75 -12.24
C LYS A 40 -5.88 6.76 -12.92
N LEU A 41 -4.76 6.43 -12.26
CA LEU A 41 -3.75 5.51 -12.78
C LEU A 41 -4.28 4.07 -12.93
N PHE A 42 -5.00 3.58 -11.93
CA PHE A 42 -5.47 2.19 -11.89
C PHE A 42 -6.89 1.99 -12.40
N GLY A 43 -7.67 3.07 -12.60
CA GLY A 43 -9.08 2.97 -13.00
C GLY A 43 -9.98 2.32 -11.93
N SER A 44 -9.58 2.39 -10.66
CA SER A 44 -10.33 1.83 -9.54
C SER A 44 -11.37 2.82 -9.00
N LYS A 45 -12.40 2.31 -8.32
CA LYS A 45 -13.37 3.13 -7.56
C LYS A 45 -12.75 3.71 -6.28
N PHE A 46 -11.82 2.98 -5.66
CA PHE A 46 -11.17 3.35 -4.41
C PHE A 46 -9.67 3.01 -4.44
N CYS A 47 -8.86 3.81 -3.75
CA CYS A 47 -7.44 3.57 -3.51
C CYS A 47 -7.14 3.95 -2.05
N VAL A 48 -6.42 3.07 -1.35
CA VAL A 48 -6.03 3.28 0.05
C VAL A 48 -4.52 3.14 0.14
N ALA A 49 -3.84 4.21 0.52
CA ALA A 49 -2.41 4.20 0.73
C ALA A 49 -2.06 3.43 2.01
N GLN A 50 -0.95 2.69 1.95
CA GLN A 50 -0.43 1.89 3.04
C GLN A 50 1.09 2.06 3.13
N ASN A 51 1.66 1.77 4.29
CA ASN A 51 3.10 1.96 4.53
C ASN A 51 4.00 1.01 3.72
N SER A 52 3.47 -0.11 3.23
CA SER A 52 4.19 -1.13 2.48
C SER A 52 3.22 -2.08 1.79
N GLY A 53 3.71 -2.83 0.80
CA GLY A 53 2.92 -3.89 0.17
C GLY A 53 2.52 -5.00 1.13
N THR A 54 3.33 -5.31 2.16
CA THR A 54 3.01 -6.34 3.16
C THR A 54 1.77 -5.99 3.94
N SER A 55 1.72 -4.76 4.47
CA SER A 55 0.57 -4.25 5.22
C SER A 55 -0.68 -4.15 4.35
N THR A 56 -0.50 -3.81 3.06
CA THR A 56 -1.61 -3.82 2.08
C THR A 56 -2.21 -5.22 1.94
N LEU A 57 -1.39 -6.25 1.70
CA LEU A 57 -1.89 -7.62 1.57
C LEU A 57 -2.56 -8.10 2.85
N HIS A 58 -1.95 -7.86 4.01
CA HIS A 58 -2.53 -8.25 5.29
C HIS A 58 -3.89 -7.58 5.54
N SER A 59 -3.98 -6.26 5.36
CA SER A 59 -5.24 -5.53 5.53
C SER A 59 -6.29 -5.94 4.50
N ALA A 60 -5.89 -6.26 3.28
CA ALA A 60 -6.79 -6.74 2.24
C ALA A 60 -7.40 -8.10 2.59
N LEU A 61 -6.61 -9.05 3.08
CA LEU A 61 -7.11 -10.36 3.52
C LEU A 61 -8.13 -10.23 4.65
N LEU A 62 -7.81 -9.42 5.67
CA LEU A 62 -8.75 -9.14 6.77
C LEU A 62 -10.03 -8.45 6.26
N ALA A 63 -9.91 -7.50 5.33
CA ALA A 63 -11.06 -6.76 4.78
C ALA A 63 -12.02 -7.64 3.98
N VAL A 64 -11.52 -8.70 3.32
CA VAL A 64 -12.37 -9.68 2.63
C VAL A 64 -12.86 -10.82 3.55
N GLY A 65 -12.51 -10.77 4.84
CA GLY A 65 -13.02 -11.68 5.86
C GLY A 65 -12.19 -12.94 6.08
N VAL A 66 -10.95 -13.01 5.60
CA VAL A 66 -10.06 -14.16 5.88
C VAL A 66 -9.79 -14.24 7.37
N SER A 67 -9.92 -15.45 7.90
CA SER A 67 -9.86 -15.76 9.31
C SER A 67 -9.10 -17.07 9.57
N ASN A 68 -9.01 -17.46 10.83
CA ASN A 68 -8.26 -18.64 11.22
C ASN A 68 -8.84 -19.91 10.58
N GLY A 69 -7.98 -20.71 9.94
CA GLY A 69 -8.37 -21.95 9.28
C GLY A 69 -8.87 -21.81 7.84
N ASP A 70 -9.08 -20.59 7.34
CA ASP A 70 -9.43 -20.39 5.92
C ASP A 70 -8.24 -20.74 5.01
N GLU A 71 -8.53 -21.20 3.79
CA GLU A 71 -7.50 -21.49 2.78
C GLU A 71 -7.32 -20.31 1.82
N VAL A 72 -6.07 -19.93 1.55
CA VAL A 72 -5.74 -18.86 0.60
C VAL A 72 -4.76 -19.39 -0.44
N ILE A 73 -5.23 -19.49 -1.68
CA ILE A 73 -4.42 -19.97 -2.81
C ILE A 73 -3.38 -18.91 -3.19
N SER A 74 -2.12 -19.34 -3.33
CA SER A 74 -1.00 -18.47 -3.69
C SER A 74 -0.03 -19.16 -4.66
N PRO A 75 0.64 -18.41 -5.55
CA PRO A 75 1.65 -19.01 -6.42
C PRO A 75 2.83 -19.56 -5.62
N ALA A 76 3.28 -20.78 -5.95
CA ALA A 76 4.43 -21.42 -5.31
C ALA A 76 5.75 -20.65 -5.49
N PHE A 77 5.87 -19.84 -6.55
CA PHE A 77 7.03 -19.00 -6.81
C PHE A 77 6.63 -17.52 -6.84
N SER A 78 6.84 -16.83 -5.72
CA SER A 78 6.55 -15.41 -5.52
C SER A 78 7.38 -14.84 -4.36
N VAL A 79 7.15 -13.58 -3.99
CA VAL A 79 7.71 -12.99 -2.76
C VAL A 79 7.09 -13.66 -1.52
N ILE A 80 7.92 -13.92 -0.50
CA ILE A 80 7.51 -14.67 0.70
C ILE A 80 6.33 -14.06 1.44
N MET A 81 6.15 -12.73 1.35
CA MET A 81 5.12 -12.07 2.12
C MET A 81 3.70 -12.41 1.63
N ASN A 82 3.54 -12.97 0.42
CA ASN A 82 2.26 -13.50 -0.03
C ASN A 82 1.78 -14.65 0.86
N THR A 83 2.68 -15.58 1.21
CA THR A 83 2.42 -16.68 2.14
C THR A 83 2.42 -16.18 3.59
N ALA A 84 3.33 -15.28 3.95
CA ALA A 84 3.46 -14.81 5.32
C ALA A 84 2.19 -14.09 5.81
N VAL A 85 1.59 -13.22 5.00
CA VAL A 85 0.37 -12.49 5.41
C VAL A 85 -0.83 -13.40 5.59
N THR A 86 -0.97 -14.46 4.79
CA THR A 86 -1.97 -15.53 5.00
C THR A 86 -1.78 -16.19 6.36
N LEU A 87 -0.55 -16.60 6.68
CA LEU A 87 -0.23 -17.18 7.99
C LEU A 87 -0.50 -16.20 9.14
N HIS A 88 -0.25 -14.90 8.96
CA HIS A 88 -0.53 -13.88 9.97
C HIS A 88 -2.03 -13.68 10.22
N CYS A 89 -2.89 -13.98 9.24
CA CYS A 89 -4.33 -14.04 9.43
C CYS A 89 -4.79 -15.31 10.16
N GLY A 90 -3.88 -16.26 10.42
CA GLY A 90 -4.21 -17.60 10.92
C GLY A 90 -4.75 -18.54 9.85
N ALA A 91 -4.68 -18.15 8.58
CA ALA A 91 -5.13 -18.92 7.43
C ALA A 91 -4.04 -19.87 6.92
N ILE A 92 -4.43 -20.81 6.06
CA ILE A 92 -3.61 -21.85 5.47
C ILE A 92 -3.26 -21.46 4.02
N PRO A 93 -1.99 -21.21 3.69
CA PRO A 93 -1.56 -21.03 2.32
C PRO A 93 -1.67 -22.34 1.54
N VAL A 94 -2.27 -22.28 0.34
CA VAL A 94 -2.39 -23.41 -0.60
C VAL A 94 -1.68 -23.07 -1.91
#